data_AF-A0A7C3QGS7-F1
#
_entry.id   AF-A0A7C3QGS7-F1
#
_cell.length_a   1.000
_cell.length_b   1.000
_cell.length_c   1.000
_cell.angle_alpha   90.00
_cell.angle_beta   90.00
_cell.angle_gamma   90.00
#
_symmetry.space_group_name_H-M   'P 1'
#
loop_
_entity.id
_entity.type
_entity.pdbx_description
1 polymer ?
#
loop_
_entity_poly.entity_id
_entity_poly.type
_entity_poly.pdbx_seq_one_letter_code
_entity_poly.pdbx_strand_id
1 'polypeptide(L)'
;LASVAPHAVERGVTVLVEALPKPCDVVTTLDEAASIVRQIDSPGIRTMFDFHNAIDETEPHASLVERYFDLIRHVHVNEMDGRHPGTGSYDFRPVLGVLKRRGYAGWISLEVFDFSPGAERIARDSLRFLEQVSS
;
A
#
# COMPACT_ATOMS: atom_id res chain seq x y z
N LEU A 1 -5.86 -15.38 11.00
CA LEU A 1 -6.60 -14.12 10.76
C LEU A 1 -8.07 -14.19 11.18
N ALA A 2 -8.85 -15.18 10.73
CA ALA A 2 -10.27 -15.29 11.12
C ALA A 2 -10.51 -15.28 12.65
N SER A 3 -9.70 -16.00 13.43
CA SER A 3 -9.81 -16.06 14.89
C SER A 3 -9.53 -14.75 15.61
N VAL A 4 -8.78 -13.81 15.00
CA VAL A 4 -8.45 -12.51 15.61
C VAL A 4 -9.40 -11.40 15.15
N ALA A 5 -10.19 -11.63 14.10
CA ALA A 5 -11.07 -10.63 13.50
C ALA A 5 -12.11 -10.07 14.49
N PRO A 6 -12.81 -10.88 15.32
CA PRO A 6 -13.74 -10.36 16.33
C PRO A 6 -13.04 -9.43 17.33
N HIS A 7 -11.83 -9.79 17.76
CA HIS A 7 -11.08 -8.97 18.71
C HIS A 7 -10.63 -7.64 18.11
N ALA A 8 -10.23 -7.62 16.84
CA ALA A 8 -9.91 -6.38 16.14
C ALA A 8 -11.13 -5.44 16.09
N VAL A 9 -12.32 -5.98 15.78
CA VAL A 9 -13.58 -5.23 15.77
C VAL A 9 -13.91 -4.69 17.16
N GLU A 10 -13.83 -5.51 18.21
CA GLU A 10 -14.08 -5.07 19.60
C GLU A 10 -13.17 -3.93 20.03
N ARG A 11 -11.93 -3.91 19.53
CA ARG A 11 -10.93 -2.87 19.83
C ARG A 11 -11.02 -1.65 18.91
N GLY A 12 -11.89 -1.67 17.90
CA GLY A 12 -11.99 -0.59 16.92
C GLY A 12 -10.75 -0.45 16.04
N VAL A 13 -9.98 -1.54 15.86
CA VAL A 13 -8.80 -1.57 14.99
C VAL A 13 -9.05 -2.48 13.79
N THR A 14 -8.23 -2.32 12.75
CA THR A 14 -8.25 -3.18 11.58
C THR A 14 -6.87 -3.79 11.38
N VAL A 15 -6.83 -5.11 11.16
CA VAL A 15 -5.60 -5.80 10.75
C VAL A 15 -5.54 -5.78 9.22
N LEU A 16 -4.42 -5.29 8.69
CA LEU A 16 -4.19 -5.22 7.25
C LEU A 16 -3.31 -6.38 6.81
N VAL A 17 -3.76 -7.08 5.77
CA VAL A 17 -2.94 -8.07 5.06
C VAL A 17 -2.14 -7.32 4.02
N GLU A 18 -0.82 -7.32 4.14
CA GLU A 18 0.09 -6.76 3.15
C GLU A 18 0.64 -7.89 2.26
N ALA A 19 0.65 -7.66 0.95
CA ALA A 19 1.33 -8.54 0.01
C ALA A 19 2.82 -8.18 0.00
N LEU A 20 3.69 -9.18 0.17
CA LEU A 20 5.14 -9.00 0.21
C LEU A 20 5.80 -9.74 -0.96
N PRO A 21 6.87 -9.21 -1.54
CA PRO A 21 7.53 -9.85 -2.65
C PRO A 21 8.20 -11.16 -2.23
N LYS A 22 8.51 -12.01 -3.20
CA LYS A 22 9.33 -13.20 -2.96
C LYS A 22 10.64 -12.80 -2.24
N PRO A 23 11.08 -13.58 -1.23
CA PRO A 23 10.75 -14.97 -0.97
C PRO A 23 9.55 -15.21 -0.03
N CYS A 24 8.68 -14.21 0.20
CA CYS A 24 7.40 -14.47 0.87
C CYS A 24 6.68 -15.65 0.20
N ASP A 25 6.21 -16.59 1.01
CA ASP A 25 5.59 -17.85 0.58
C ASP A 25 4.11 -17.94 0.95
N VAL A 26 3.52 -16.85 1.46
CA VAL A 26 2.13 -16.81 1.94
C VAL A 26 1.24 -15.90 1.12
N VAL A 27 1.58 -14.60 1.03
CA VAL A 27 0.80 -13.58 0.29
C VAL A 27 1.76 -12.69 -0.47
N THR A 28 1.71 -12.80 -1.80
CA THR A 28 2.65 -12.15 -2.72
C THR A 28 1.98 -11.17 -3.66
N THR A 29 0.66 -11.22 -3.79
CA THR A 29 -0.12 -10.28 -4.61
C THR A 29 -1.31 -9.70 -3.84
N LEU A 30 -1.77 -8.53 -4.30
CA LEU A 30 -2.95 -7.86 -3.80
C LEU A 30 -4.22 -8.69 -4.07
N ASP A 31 -4.25 -9.49 -5.14
CA ASP A 31 -5.37 -10.42 -5.38
C ASP A 31 -5.42 -11.52 -4.29
N GLU A 32 -4.28 -12.10 -3.93
CA GLU A 32 -4.21 -13.08 -2.83
C GLU A 32 -4.63 -12.45 -1.50
N ALA A 33 -4.13 -11.24 -1.19
CA ALA A 33 -4.53 -10.49 0.00
C ALA A 33 -6.04 -10.20 0.02
N ALA A 34 -6.60 -9.74 -1.10
CA ALA A 34 -8.03 -9.47 -1.27
C ALA A 34 -8.87 -10.75 -1.15
N SER A 35 -8.39 -11.88 -1.66
CA SER A 35 -9.03 -13.19 -1.51
C SER A 35 -9.15 -13.59 -0.04
N ILE A 36 -8.08 -13.44 0.75
CA ILE A 36 -8.10 -13.70 2.19
C ILE A 36 -9.12 -12.80 2.91
N VAL A 37 -9.11 -11.49 2.60
CA VAL A 37 -10.06 -10.52 3.20
C VAL A 37 -11.50 -10.92 2.92
N ARG A 38 -11.81 -11.29 1.66
CA ARG A 38 -13.16 -11.71 1.26
C ARG A 38 -13.58 -13.03 1.89
N GLN A 39 -12.67 -13.99 2.04
CA GLN A 39 -12.97 -15.28 2.67
C GLN A 39 -13.27 -15.14 4.16
N ILE A 40 -12.60 -14.21 4.86
CA ILE A 40 -12.84 -13.96 6.28
C ILE A 40 -14.13 -13.16 6.51
N ASP A 41 -14.51 -12.31 5.56
CA ASP A 41 -15.75 -11.52 5.57
C ASP A 41 -16.02 -10.79 6.90
N SER A 42 -15.01 -10.06 7.38
CA SER A 42 -15.09 -9.29 8.63
C SER A 42 -14.62 -7.86 8.41
N PRO A 43 -15.25 -6.84 9.02
CA PRO A 43 -14.74 -5.48 8.99
C PRO A 43 -13.40 -5.31 9.74
N GLY A 44 -13.03 -6.25 10.62
CA GLY A 44 -11.77 -6.24 11.36
C GLY A 44 -10.54 -6.61 10.53
N ILE A 45 -10.73 -7.17 9.32
CA ILE A 45 -9.65 -7.55 8.41
C ILE A 45 -9.82 -6.81 7.08
N ARG A 46 -8.77 -6.14 6.63
CA ARG A 46 -8.70 -5.41 5.34
C ARG A 46 -7.35 -5.63 4.70
N THR A 47 -7.10 -5.00 3.56
CA THR A 47 -5.80 -5.06 2.87
C THR A 47 -5.20 -3.65 2.75
N MET A 48 -4.01 -3.57 2.20
CA MET A 48 -3.29 -2.36 1.84
C MET A 48 -2.58 -2.51 0.51
N PHE A 49 -2.07 -1.40 -0.02
CA PHE A 49 -1.21 -1.41 -1.21
C PHE A 49 0.15 -0.79 -0.88
N ASP A 50 1.23 -1.47 -1.25
CA ASP A 50 2.59 -0.98 -1.10
C ASP A 50 3.25 -0.94 -2.50
N PHE A 51 3.87 0.19 -2.82
CA PHE A 51 4.44 0.41 -4.15
C PHE A 51 5.68 -0.45 -4.39
N HIS A 52 6.59 -0.54 -3.42
CA HIS A 52 7.81 -1.34 -3.51
C HIS A 52 7.52 -2.85 -3.55
N ASN A 53 6.60 -3.30 -2.70
CA ASN A 53 6.29 -4.72 -2.54
C ASN A 53 5.44 -5.29 -3.70
N ALA A 54 4.91 -4.44 -4.57
CA ALA A 54 4.11 -4.85 -5.73
C ALA A 54 4.94 -5.40 -6.92
N ILE A 55 6.22 -5.74 -6.75
CA ILE A 55 7.09 -6.23 -7.85
C ILE A 55 6.61 -7.54 -8.48
N ASP A 56 5.91 -8.39 -7.72
CA ASP A 56 5.35 -9.66 -8.19
C ASP A 56 3.99 -9.49 -8.90
N GLU A 57 3.44 -8.28 -8.94
CA GLU A 57 2.19 -7.99 -9.66
C GLU A 57 2.39 -8.01 -11.17
N THR A 58 1.50 -8.71 -11.88
CA THR A 58 1.56 -8.82 -13.35
C THR A 58 0.63 -7.85 -14.08
N GLU A 59 -0.29 -7.24 -13.34
CA GLU A 59 -1.24 -6.26 -13.88
C GLU A 59 -0.79 -4.83 -13.54
N PRO A 60 -1.19 -3.81 -14.31
CA PRO A 60 -0.92 -2.43 -13.94
C PRO A 60 -1.43 -2.12 -12.53
N HIS A 61 -0.56 -1.60 -11.66
CA HIS A 61 -0.89 -1.37 -10.25
C HIS A 61 -2.14 -0.50 -10.05
N ALA A 62 -2.35 0.50 -10.92
CA ALA A 62 -3.56 1.31 -10.89
C ALA A 62 -4.85 0.51 -11.14
N SER A 63 -4.82 -0.49 -12.03
CA SER A 63 -5.95 -1.37 -12.29
C SER A 63 -6.27 -2.26 -11.08
N LEU A 64 -5.22 -2.75 -10.40
CA LEU A 64 -5.37 -3.54 -9.17
C LEU A 64 -5.94 -2.69 -8.03
N VAL A 65 -5.39 -1.50 -7.81
CA VAL A 65 -5.88 -0.56 -6.80
C VAL A 65 -7.32 -0.13 -7.08
N GLU A 66 -7.69 0.10 -8.35
CA GLU A 66 -9.07 0.41 -8.73
C GLU A 66 -10.04 -0.75 -8.41
N ARG A 67 -9.61 -2.00 -8.72
CA ARG A 67 -10.39 -3.22 -8.50
C ARG A 67 -10.61 -3.52 -7.02
N TYR A 68 -9.60 -3.32 -6.18
CA TYR A 68 -9.63 -3.67 -4.76
C TYR A 68 -9.79 -2.45 -3.82
N PHE A 69 -10.09 -1.27 -4.37
CA PHE A 69 -10.18 0.00 -3.64
C PHE A 69 -10.96 -0.11 -2.32
N ASP A 70 -12.13 -0.75 -2.34
CA ASP A 70 -13.02 -0.82 -1.17
C ASP A 70 -12.45 -1.67 -0.02
N LEU A 71 -11.44 -2.50 -0.30
CA LEU A 71 -10.73 -3.33 0.68
C LEU A 71 -9.46 -2.66 1.21
N ILE A 72 -8.88 -1.70 0.48
CA ILE A 72 -7.64 -1.02 0.83
C ILE A 72 -7.91 -0.03 1.97
N ARG A 73 -7.13 -0.11 3.06
CA ARG A 73 -7.22 0.82 4.19
C ARG A 73 -5.93 1.57 4.48
N HIS A 74 -4.81 1.13 3.92
CA HIS A 74 -3.56 1.87 4.00
C HIS A 74 -2.80 1.78 2.67
N VAL A 75 -1.88 2.73 2.47
CA VAL A 75 -0.97 2.74 1.34
C VAL A 75 0.42 3.08 1.84
N HIS A 76 1.43 2.31 1.45
CA HIS A 76 2.83 2.65 1.62
C HIS A 76 3.38 3.25 0.33
N VAL A 77 4.29 4.22 0.43
CA VAL A 77 4.97 4.83 -0.72
C VAL A 77 6.47 4.81 -0.54
N ASN A 78 7.13 4.36 -1.60
CA ASN A 78 8.56 4.16 -1.75
C ASN A 78 8.85 3.78 -3.21
N GLU A 79 10.10 3.93 -3.60
CA GLU A 79 10.56 3.48 -4.91
C GLU A 79 10.69 1.94 -4.94
N MET A 80 10.70 1.37 -6.14
CA MET A 80 10.88 -0.08 -6.33
C MET A 80 12.21 -0.62 -5.79
N ASP A 81 13.19 0.24 -5.55
CA ASP A 81 14.47 -0.11 -4.94
C ASP A 81 14.57 0.22 -3.44
N GLY A 82 13.45 0.64 -2.83
CA GLY A 82 13.36 0.90 -1.39
C GLY A 82 13.80 2.30 -0.97
N ARG A 83 14.23 3.15 -1.92
CA ARG A 83 14.54 4.55 -1.64
C ARG A 83 13.26 5.40 -1.58
N HIS A 84 13.44 6.64 -1.17
CA HIS A 84 12.33 7.58 -1.05
C HIS A 84 11.82 8.03 -2.43
N PRO A 85 10.50 8.31 -2.58
CA PRO A 85 9.89 8.74 -3.83
C PRO A 85 10.63 9.91 -4.50
N GLY A 86 10.79 9.84 -5.81
CA GLY A 86 11.46 10.85 -6.63
C GLY A 86 12.95 10.58 -6.86
N THR A 87 13.47 9.45 -6.36
CA THR A 87 14.85 9.01 -6.60
C THR A 87 14.97 7.84 -7.57
N GLY A 88 13.84 7.24 -7.96
CA GLY A 88 13.74 6.18 -8.95
C GLY A 88 12.97 6.63 -10.19
N SER A 89 12.39 5.67 -10.90
CA SER A 89 11.69 5.88 -12.16
C SER A 89 10.25 5.37 -12.14
N TYR A 90 9.74 4.94 -10.98
CA TYR A 90 8.37 4.46 -10.88
C TYR A 90 7.38 5.61 -11.10
N ASP A 91 6.35 5.39 -11.91
CA ASP A 91 5.32 6.40 -12.14
C ASP A 91 4.20 6.27 -11.09
N PHE A 92 4.20 7.15 -10.09
CA PHE A 92 3.21 7.15 -9.02
C PHE A 92 1.83 7.68 -9.45
N ARG A 93 1.76 8.47 -10.53
CA ARG A 93 0.55 9.20 -10.93
C ARG A 93 -0.66 8.31 -11.19
N PRO A 94 -0.55 7.15 -11.87
CA PRO A 94 -1.70 6.29 -12.13
C PRO A 94 -2.39 5.82 -10.85
N VAL A 95 -1.62 5.33 -9.87
CA VAL A 95 -2.14 4.82 -8.59
C VAL A 95 -2.69 5.98 -7.75
N LEU A 96 -1.93 7.06 -7.57
CA LEU A 96 -2.38 8.23 -6.81
C LEU A 96 -3.63 8.86 -7.44
N GLY A 97 -3.72 8.85 -8.77
CA GLY A 97 -4.89 9.26 -9.51
C GLY A 97 -6.12 8.43 -9.20
N VAL A 98 -6.00 7.10 -9.07
CA VAL A 98 -7.10 6.22 -8.61
C VAL A 98 -7.53 6.62 -7.21
N LEU A 99 -6.58 6.73 -6.28
CA LEU A 99 -6.86 7.09 -4.88
C LEU A 99 -7.60 8.45 -4.78
N LYS A 100 -7.14 9.46 -5.53
CA LYS A 100 -7.77 10.79 -5.58
C LYS A 100 -9.18 10.72 -6.18
N ARG A 101 -9.34 10.09 -7.35
CA ARG A 101 -10.65 10.00 -8.04
C ARG A 101 -11.70 9.23 -7.23
N ARG A 102 -11.28 8.17 -6.52
CA ARG A 102 -12.16 7.34 -5.69
C ARG A 102 -12.33 7.89 -4.26
N GLY A 103 -11.69 9.02 -3.93
CA GLY A 103 -11.88 9.71 -2.65
C GLY A 103 -11.24 8.99 -1.47
N TYR A 104 -10.05 8.42 -1.65
CA TYR A 104 -9.30 7.78 -0.57
C TYR A 104 -9.01 8.79 0.55
N ALA A 105 -9.49 8.48 1.76
CA ALA A 105 -9.36 9.35 2.94
C ALA A 105 -8.41 8.76 4.01
N GLY A 106 -7.75 7.64 3.71
CA GLY A 106 -6.79 7.01 4.61
C GLY A 106 -5.40 7.62 4.53
N TRP A 107 -4.50 7.12 5.37
CA TRP A 107 -3.10 7.55 5.37
C TRP A 107 -2.33 6.93 4.21
N ILE A 108 -1.38 7.71 3.69
CA ILE A 108 -0.30 7.24 2.81
C ILE A 108 1.00 7.41 3.61
N SER A 109 1.68 6.33 3.94
CA SER A 109 2.91 6.35 4.75
C SER A 109 4.15 6.17 3.90
N LEU A 110 5.19 6.94 4.20
CA LEU A 110 6.50 6.77 3.60
C LEU A 110 7.24 5.61 4.29
N GLU A 111 7.59 4.57 3.54
CA GLU A 111 8.32 3.40 4.06
C GLU A 111 9.60 3.16 3.25
N VAL A 112 10.74 3.68 3.73
CA VAL A 112 12.01 3.56 3.02
C VAL A 112 12.95 2.59 3.73
N PHE A 113 13.85 1.99 2.97
CA PHE A 113 14.89 1.08 3.47
C PHE A 113 16.29 1.71 3.46
N ASP A 114 16.51 2.76 2.66
CA ASP A 114 17.74 3.56 2.69
C ASP A 114 17.54 4.85 3.50
N PHE A 115 18.15 4.87 4.68
CA PHE A 115 18.16 6.02 5.59
C PHE A 115 19.42 6.88 5.49
N SER A 116 20.38 6.53 4.64
CA SER A 116 21.66 7.26 4.52
C SER A 116 21.51 8.76 4.20
N PRO A 117 20.47 9.24 3.48
CA PRO A 117 20.26 10.68 3.29
C PRO A 117 19.78 11.46 4.53
N GLY A 118 19.36 10.76 5.59
CA GLY A 118 18.79 11.35 6.81
C GLY A 118 17.26 11.54 6.75
N ALA A 119 16.59 11.27 7.87
CA ALA A 119 15.13 11.22 7.97
C ALA A 119 14.43 12.53 7.54
N GLU A 120 14.97 13.70 7.94
CA GLU A 120 14.40 14.99 7.59
C GLU A 120 14.42 15.23 6.08
N ARG A 121 15.55 14.89 5.43
CA ARG A 121 15.70 15.05 3.98
C ARG A 121 14.75 14.11 3.24
N ILE A 122 14.70 12.85 3.66
CA ILE A 122 13.80 11.83 3.11
C ILE A 122 12.35 12.32 3.17
N ALA A 123 11.88 12.75 4.35
CA ALA A 123 10.50 13.20 4.53
C ALA A 123 10.17 14.42 3.65
N ARG A 124 11.04 15.44 3.67
CA ARG A 124 10.84 16.69 2.91
C ARG A 124 10.85 16.46 1.40
N ASP A 125 11.83 15.72 0.89
CA ASP A 125 11.99 15.50 -0.55
C ASP A 125 10.85 14.61 -1.08
N SER A 126 10.43 13.59 -0.32
CA SER A 126 9.27 12.74 -0.67
C SER A 126 7.97 13.52 -0.71
N LEU A 127 7.69 14.34 0.31
CA LEU A 127 6.46 15.13 0.38
C LEU A 127 6.36 16.06 -0.83
N ARG A 128 7.44 16.79 -1.12
CA ARG A 128 7.50 17.69 -2.28
C ARG A 128 7.23 16.95 -3.59
N PHE A 129 7.85 15.79 -3.78
CA PHE A 129 7.65 14.99 -4.97
C PHE A 129 6.20 14.50 -5.09
N LEU A 130 5.64 13.95 -4.00
CA LEU A 130 4.25 13.45 -3.96
C LEU A 130 3.23 14.57 -4.23
N GLU A 131 3.43 15.77 -3.70
CA GLU A 131 2.60 16.94 -3.99
C GLU A 131 2.62 17.30 -5.48
N GLN A 132 3.80 17.25 -6.13
CA GLN A 132 3.96 17.55 -7.56
C GLN A 132 3.29 16.52 -8.48
N VAL A 133 3.26 15.24 -8.09
CA VAL A 133 2.64 14.18 -8.90
C VAL A 133 1.17 13.95 -8.56
N SER A 134 0.68 14.51 -7.45
CA SER A 134 -0.72 14.40 -7.00
C SER A 134 -1.59 15.61 -7.38
N SER A 135 -0.98 16.72 -7.79
CA SER A 135 -1.67 17.92 -8.28
C SER A 135 -2.38 17.65 -9.60
#